data_AF-A0A378XV30-F1
#
_entry.id   AF-A0A378XV30-F1
#
_cell.length_a   1.000
_cell.length_b   1.000
_cell.length_c   1.000
_cell.angle_alpha   90.00
_cell.angle_beta   90.00
_cell.angle_gamma   90.00
#
_symmetry.space_group_name_H-M   'P 1'
#
loop_
_entity.id
_entity.type
_entity.pdbx_description
1 polymer ?
#
loop_
_entity_poly.entity_id
_entity_poly.type
_entity_poly.pdbx_seq_one_letter_code
_entity_poly.pdbx_strand_id
1 'polypeptide(L)'
;MEHFGSFLKSIRGDMSLRKAAEKSGLSHTYISFLEKGEHPKTHKPINPTPDTLKALALAYNYPYKDLLLKAGYLSNQYSLDFETGGTRPATVEESYSDYLTDKRYKDNDIRKILYENDDLNYGGRVLTMSEKERIIQLIPILINE
;
A
#
# COMPACT_ATOMS: atom_id res chain seq x y z
N MET A 1 -15.21 6.96 -18.31
CA MET A 1 -13.95 6.61 -17.60
C MET A 1 -14.00 5.13 -17.34
N GLU A 2 -12.93 4.41 -17.68
CA GLU A 2 -12.86 2.97 -17.47
C GLU A 2 -12.84 2.70 -15.95
N HIS A 3 -13.86 2.01 -15.43
CA HIS A 3 -13.91 1.65 -14.01
C HIS A 3 -12.78 0.67 -13.70
N PHE A 4 -12.12 0.83 -12.54
CA PHE A 4 -11.01 -0.03 -12.09
C PHE A 4 -11.33 -1.53 -12.18
N GLY A 5 -12.60 -1.93 -11.94
CA GLY A 5 -13.04 -3.31 -12.12
C GLY A 5 -12.97 -3.81 -13.57
N SER A 6 -13.33 -2.98 -14.56
CA SER A 6 -13.21 -3.34 -15.97
C SER A 6 -11.74 -3.55 -16.38
N PHE A 7 -10.83 -2.76 -15.81
CA PHE A 7 -9.40 -2.94 -15.95
C PHE A 7 -8.91 -4.26 -15.32
N LEU A 8 -9.36 -4.62 -14.11
CA LEU A 8 -9.05 -5.92 -13.52
C LEU A 8 -9.49 -7.09 -14.41
N LYS A 9 -10.67 -6.96 -15.03
CA LYS A 9 -11.20 -7.95 -15.97
C LYS A 9 -10.33 -8.04 -17.23
N SER A 10 -9.84 -6.93 -17.76
CA SER A 10 -9.00 -6.93 -18.95
C SER A 10 -7.65 -7.59 -18.71
N ILE A 11 -7.01 -7.34 -17.56
CA ILE A 11 -5.72 -7.96 -17.23
C ILE A 11 -5.85 -9.44 -16.83
N ARG A 12 -7.02 -9.87 -16.31
CA ARG A 12 -7.30 -11.31 -16.13
C ARG A 12 -7.33 -12.04 -17.49
N GLY A 13 -7.78 -11.37 -18.54
CA GLY A 13 -7.95 -11.94 -19.87
C GLY A 13 -8.89 -13.14 -19.87
N ASP A 14 -8.47 -14.22 -20.55
CA ASP A 14 -9.25 -15.45 -20.71
C ASP A 14 -9.20 -16.38 -19.50
N MET A 15 -8.43 -16.05 -18.45
CA MET A 15 -8.34 -16.86 -17.25
C MET A 15 -9.70 -16.92 -16.54
N SER A 16 -10.26 -18.10 -16.33
CA SER A 16 -11.55 -18.21 -15.63
C SER A 16 -11.47 -17.66 -14.20
N LEU A 17 -12.60 -17.18 -13.67
CA LEU A 17 -12.69 -16.69 -12.28
C LEU A 17 -12.25 -17.76 -11.26
N ARG A 18 -12.51 -19.04 -11.55
CA ARG A 18 -12.07 -20.16 -10.69
C ARG A 18 -10.55 -20.32 -10.69
N LYS A 19 -9.91 -20.21 -11.86
CA LYS A 19 -8.44 -20.28 -11.97
C LYS A 19 -7.77 -19.05 -11.34
N ALA A 20 -8.38 -17.87 -11.48
CA ALA A 20 -7.92 -16.67 -10.80
C ALA A 20 -8.03 -16.80 -9.27
N ALA A 21 -9.13 -17.37 -8.78
CA ALA A 21 -9.35 -17.64 -7.35
C ALA A 21 -8.29 -18.60 -6.78
N GLU A 22 -8.03 -19.70 -7.49
CA GLU A 22 -6.99 -20.66 -7.12
C GLU A 22 -5.61 -20.00 -6.99
N LYS A 23 -5.22 -19.17 -7.96
CA LYS A 23 -3.92 -18.49 -7.96
C LYS A 23 -3.79 -17.36 -6.93
N SER A 24 -4.88 -16.64 -6.67
CA SER A 24 -4.87 -15.49 -5.75
C SER A 24 -5.17 -15.86 -4.30
N GLY A 25 -5.74 -17.04 -4.04
CA GLY A 25 -6.31 -17.39 -2.73
C GLY A 25 -7.59 -16.63 -2.39
N LEU A 26 -8.15 -15.85 -3.32
CA LEU A 26 -9.41 -15.12 -3.14
C LEU A 26 -10.59 -15.98 -3.61
N SER A 27 -11.80 -15.70 -3.12
CA SER A 27 -12.98 -16.37 -3.66
C SER A 27 -13.31 -15.88 -5.08
N HIS A 28 -13.70 -16.79 -5.98
CA HIS A 28 -14.11 -16.44 -7.35
C HIS A 28 -15.29 -15.45 -7.38
N THR A 29 -16.16 -15.53 -6.38
CA THR A 29 -17.27 -14.58 -6.16
C THR A 29 -16.75 -13.18 -5.85
N TYR A 30 -15.76 -13.06 -4.95
CA TYR A 30 -15.15 -11.78 -4.62
C TYR A 30 -14.42 -11.17 -5.81
N ILE A 31 -13.66 -11.96 -6.57
CA ILE A 31 -13.02 -11.51 -7.82
C ILE A 31 -14.06 -10.98 -8.81
N SER A 32 -15.20 -11.68 -8.97
CA SER A 32 -16.31 -11.21 -9.81
C SER A 32 -16.84 -9.84 -9.37
N PHE A 33 -16.92 -9.60 -8.07
CA PHE A 33 -17.39 -8.32 -7.54
C PHE A 33 -16.36 -7.20 -7.76
N LEU A 34 -15.07 -7.50 -7.58
CA LEU A 34 -13.98 -6.58 -7.89
C LEU A 34 -13.99 -6.17 -9.37
N GLU A 35 -14.20 -7.11 -10.28
CA GLU A 35 -14.27 -6.86 -11.73
C GLU A 35 -15.50 -6.05 -12.14
N LYS A 36 -16.60 -6.15 -11.39
CA LYS A 36 -17.78 -5.32 -11.58
C LYS A 36 -17.63 -3.94 -10.92
N GLY A 37 -16.74 -3.82 -9.95
CA GLY A 37 -16.51 -2.60 -9.17
C GLY A 37 -17.58 -2.29 -8.13
N GLU A 38 -18.60 -3.14 -7.98
CA GLU A 38 -19.73 -2.93 -7.08
C GLU A 38 -20.19 -4.21 -6.39
N HIS A 39 -20.74 -4.06 -5.19
CA HIS A 39 -21.36 -5.17 -4.47
C HIS A 39 -22.79 -5.41 -4.97
N PRO A 40 -23.16 -6.64 -5.38
CA PRO A 40 -24.42 -6.88 -6.10
C PRO A 40 -25.69 -6.64 -5.28
N LYS A 41 -25.60 -6.68 -3.94
CA LYS A 41 -26.75 -6.44 -3.06
C LYS A 41 -26.91 -4.98 -2.63
N THR A 42 -25.81 -4.24 -2.56
CA THR A 42 -25.80 -2.91 -1.93
C THR A 42 -25.45 -1.80 -2.93
N HIS A 43 -25.02 -2.16 -4.14
CA HIS A 43 -24.53 -1.26 -5.19
C HIS A 43 -23.44 -0.28 -4.72
N LYS A 44 -22.78 -0.60 -3.60
CA LYS A 44 -21.67 0.17 -3.09
C LYS A 44 -20.41 -0.18 -3.87
N PRO A 45 -19.54 0.81 -4.14
CA PRO A 45 -18.26 0.56 -4.77
C PRO A 45 -17.42 -0.37 -3.88
N ILE A 46 -16.70 -1.30 -4.50
CA ILE A 46 -15.74 -2.16 -3.81
C ILE A 46 -14.34 -1.69 -4.17
N ASN A 47 -13.59 -1.30 -3.16
CA ASN A 47 -12.18 -0.93 -3.28
C ASN A 47 -11.33 -2.08 -2.72
N PRO A 48 -10.52 -2.76 -3.54
CA PRO A 48 -9.62 -3.81 -3.06
C PRO A 48 -8.52 -3.23 -2.18
N THR A 49 -8.18 -3.94 -1.10
CA THR A 49 -7.06 -3.59 -0.23
C THR A 49 -5.71 -3.81 -0.93
N PRO A 50 -4.60 -3.22 -0.43
CA PRO A 50 -3.26 -3.51 -0.94
C PRO A 50 -2.93 -5.01 -0.98
N ASP A 51 -3.31 -5.79 0.03
CA ASP A 51 -3.11 -7.25 0.05
C ASP A 51 -3.92 -7.96 -1.03
N THR A 52 -5.17 -7.53 -1.24
CA THR A 52 -6.02 -8.04 -2.33
C THR A 52 -5.36 -7.76 -3.68
N LEU A 53 -4.85 -6.54 -3.87
CA LEU A 53 -4.14 -6.15 -5.08
C LEU A 53 -2.86 -6.97 -5.27
N LYS A 54 -2.12 -7.30 -4.20
CA LYS A 54 -0.92 -8.15 -4.25
C LYS A 54 -1.27 -9.56 -4.72
N ALA A 55 -2.34 -10.14 -4.16
CA ALA A 55 -2.85 -11.45 -4.56
C ALA A 55 -3.30 -11.47 -6.03
N LEU A 56 -3.98 -10.41 -6.50
CA LEU A 56 -4.38 -10.28 -7.89
C LEU A 56 -3.19 -10.07 -8.84
N ALA A 57 -2.18 -9.29 -8.42
CA ALA A 57 -0.95 -9.10 -9.18
C ALA A 57 -0.26 -10.43 -9.48
N LEU A 58 -0.14 -11.27 -8.45
CA LEU A 58 0.40 -12.63 -8.57
C LEU A 58 -0.46 -13.50 -9.51
N ALA A 59 -1.78 -13.48 -9.34
CA ALA A 59 -2.68 -14.32 -10.13
C ALA A 59 -2.71 -13.94 -11.62
N TYR A 60 -2.72 -12.64 -11.92
CA TYR A 60 -2.80 -12.10 -13.28
C TYR A 60 -1.43 -11.89 -13.93
N ASN A 61 -0.34 -12.17 -13.21
CA ASN A 61 1.02 -11.90 -13.67
C ASN A 61 1.18 -10.44 -14.12
N TYR A 62 0.73 -9.52 -13.26
CA TYR A 62 0.73 -8.08 -13.52
C TYR A 62 1.55 -7.35 -12.43
N PRO A 63 2.27 -6.26 -12.76
CA PRO A 63 3.06 -5.53 -11.77
C PRO A 63 2.18 -4.98 -10.64
N TYR A 64 2.51 -5.35 -9.41
CA TYR A 64 1.75 -4.93 -8.23
C TYR A 64 1.75 -3.41 -8.04
N LYS A 65 2.89 -2.75 -8.29
CA LYS A 65 3.02 -1.29 -8.23
C LYS A 65 2.06 -0.58 -9.18
N ASP A 66 1.88 -1.11 -10.38
CA ASP A 66 0.99 -0.54 -11.38
C ASP A 66 -0.48 -0.70 -10.96
N LEU A 67 -0.82 -1.82 -10.33
CA LEU A 67 -2.14 -2.02 -9.71
C LEU A 67 -2.42 -1.02 -8.59
N LEU A 68 -1.43 -0.74 -7.72
CA LEU A 68 -1.55 0.27 -6.68
C LEU A 68 -1.76 1.67 -7.26
N LEU A 69 -1.02 2.03 -8.31
CA LEU A 69 -1.16 3.32 -8.99
C LEU A 69 -2.54 3.45 -9.65
N LYS A 70 -3.00 2.41 -10.36
CA LYS A 70 -4.34 2.36 -10.98
C LYS A 70 -5.48 2.38 -9.95
N ALA A 71 -5.26 1.83 -8.76
CA ALA A 71 -6.21 1.86 -7.65
C ALA A 71 -6.16 3.17 -6.85
N GLY A 72 -5.25 4.10 -7.16
CA GLY A 72 -5.12 5.40 -6.50
C GLY A 72 -4.37 5.37 -5.16
N TYR A 73 -3.68 4.28 -4.84
CA TYR A 73 -2.82 4.19 -3.66
C TYR A 73 -1.49 4.93 -3.83
N LEU A 74 -1.03 5.09 -5.07
CA LEU A 74 0.20 5.81 -5.40
C LEU A 74 -0.13 6.98 -6.33
N SER A 75 0.32 8.18 -5.99
CA SER A 75 0.37 9.34 -6.86
C SER A 75 1.83 9.62 -7.26
N ASN A 76 2.07 9.94 -8.53
CA ASN A 76 3.40 10.34 -9.02
C ASN A 76 3.81 11.77 -8.61
N GLN A 77 3.10 12.37 -7.66
CA GLN A 77 3.31 13.74 -7.21
C GLN A 77 3.64 13.76 -5.72
N TYR A 78 4.90 13.46 -5.41
CA TYR A 78 5.51 13.91 -4.18
C TYR A 78 6.78 14.68 -4.56
N SER A 79 6.63 15.98 -4.82
CA SER A 79 7.73 16.92 -4.60
C SER A 79 7.75 17.18 -3.09
N LEU A 80 8.72 16.56 -2.40
CA LEU A 80 8.99 16.89 -1.01
C LEU A 80 9.71 18.23 -1.00
N ASP A 81 8.94 19.31 -0.90
CA ASP A 81 9.48 20.65 -0.67
C ASP A 81 9.86 20.73 0.82
N PHE A 82 11.05 20.24 1.15
CA PHE A 82 11.64 20.47 2.47
C PHE A 82 12.02 21.94 2.57
N GLU A 83 11.11 22.77 3.09
CA GLU A 83 11.51 24.09 3.59
C GLU A 83 12.56 23.90 4.68
N THR A 84 13.72 24.49 4.44
CA THR A 84 14.97 24.19 5.12
C THR A 84 14.93 24.80 6.52
N GLY A 85 14.55 24.00 7.51
CA GLY A 85 14.44 24.43 8.90
C GLY A 85 14.76 23.33 9.89
N GLY A 86 15.94 22.71 9.77
CA GLY A 86 16.40 21.72 10.74
C GLY A 86 17.78 21.18 10.40
N THR A 87 18.74 21.45 11.27
CA THR A 87 20.16 21.05 11.25
C THR A 87 20.42 19.66 10.65
N ARG A 88 21.21 19.61 9.57
CA ARG A 88 21.95 18.41 9.17
C ARG A 88 23.09 18.20 10.17
N PRO A 89 23.24 17.03 10.82
CA PRO A 89 24.57 16.58 11.18
C PRO A 89 25.19 15.91 9.95
N ALA A 90 26.32 16.50 9.56
CA ALA A 90 27.52 15.88 9.03
C ALA A 90 27.39 14.64 8.13
N THR A 91 27.86 14.82 6.91
CA THR A 91 28.62 13.82 6.16
C THR A 91 29.77 13.27 7.01
N VAL A 92 29.54 12.16 7.69
CA VAL A 92 30.56 11.16 8.01
C VAL A 92 29.97 9.86 7.47
N GLU A 93 30.78 9.03 6.78
CA GLU A 93 30.39 7.65 6.49
C GLU A 93 30.25 6.90 7.82
N GLU A 94 29.12 7.09 8.49
CA GLU A 94 28.76 6.40 9.71
C GLU A 94 28.45 4.94 9.34
N SER A 95 29.27 4.02 9.85
CA SER A 95 29.15 2.59 9.57
C SER A 95 27.78 2.08 10.03
N TYR A 96 27.09 1.32 9.18
CA TYR A 96 25.77 0.72 9.47
C TYR A 96 25.71 -0.02 10.83
N SER A 97 26.85 -0.51 11.32
CA SER A 97 27.03 -1.18 12.61
C SER A 97 26.78 -0.26 13.82
N ASP A 98 27.08 1.03 13.72
CA ASP A 98 26.98 1.96 14.86
C ASP A 98 25.52 2.34 15.16
N TYR A 99 24.64 2.26 14.14
CA TYR A 99 23.21 2.51 14.32
C TYR A 99 22.50 1.38 15.09
N LEU A 100 22.81 0.11 14.80
CA LEU A 100 22.06 -1.03 15.36
C LEU A 100 22.19 -1.21 16.87
N THR A 101 23.20 -0.62 17.50
CA THR A 101 23.48 -0.73 18.93
C THR A 101 22.98 0.47 19.75
N ASP A 102 22.53 1.53 19.08
CA ASP A 102 22.08 2.75 19.74
C ASP A 102 20.63 2.65 20.22
N LYS A 103 20.36 3.13 21.43
CA LYS A 103 19.00 3.31 21.94
C LYS A 103 18.13 4.14 20.97
N ARG A 104 18.74 5.11 20.28
CA ARG A 104 18.13 5.91 19.21
C ARG A 104 17.56 5.04 18.09
N TYR A 105 18.20 3.93 17.71
CA TYR A 105 17.68 3.06 16.65
C TYR A 105 16.39 2.35 17.05
N LYS A 106 16.32 1.84 18.28
CA LYS A 106 15.10 1.19 18.81
C LYS A 106 13.95 2.17 19.01
N ASP A 107 14.26 3.41 19.40
CA ASP A 107 13.26 4.46 19.59
C ASP A 107 12.78 5.08 18.26
N ASN A 108 13.57 4.96 17.19
CA ASN A 108 13.23 5.41 15.83
C ASN A 108 12.59 4.31 14.96
N ASP A 109 12.04 3.26 15.55
CA ASP A 109 11.28 2.25 14.81
C ASP A 109 9.97 2.86 14.27
N ILE A 110 9.77 2.82 12.95
CA ILE A 110 8.60 3.48 12.31
C ILE A 110 7.27 2.86 12.78
N ARG A 111 7.22 1.55 13.04
CA ARG A 111 5.99 0.92 13.57
C ARG A 111 5.72 1.45 14.97
N LYS A 112 6.75 1.53 15.82
CA LYS A 112 6.67 2.11 17.16
C LYS A 112 6.16 3.56 17.11
N ILE A 113 6.75 4.39 16.26
CA ILE A 113 6.35 5.79 16.07
C ILE A 113 4.88 5.89 15.64
N LEU A 114 4.43 5.05 14.71
CA LEU A 114 3.04 5.06 14.24
C LEU A 114 2.06 4.65 15.35
N TYR A 115 2.39 3.63 16.15
CA TYR A 115 1.50 3.10 17.18
C TYR A 115 1.49 3.90 18.48
N GLU A 116 2.64 4.42 18.93
CA GLU A 116 2.77 5.06 20.24
C GLU A 116 2.47 6.56 20.24
N ASN A 117 2.46 7.22 19.08
CA ASN A 117 2.16 8.66 18.99
C ASN A 117 0.69 8.89 18.61
N ASP A 118 -0.13 9.26 19.60
CA ASP A 118 -1.57 9.49 19.43
C ASP A 118 -1.91 10.74 18.61
N ASP A 119 -1.02 11.73 18.57
CA ASP A 119 -1.17 13.01 17.87
C ASP A 119 -0.43 13.07 16.52
N LEU A 120 0.10 11.92 16.07
CA LEU A 120 0.78 11.82 14.79
C LEU A 120 -0.15 12.25 13.66
N ASN A 121 0.23 13.31 12.97
CA ASN A 121 -0.60 13.95 11.96
C ASN A 121 0.09 14.02 10.59
N TYR A 122 -0.72 14.09 9.55
CA TYR A 122 -0.28 14.30 8.18
C TYR A 122 -1.17 15.37 7.54
N GLY A 123 -0.56 16.45 7.04
CA GLY A 123 -1.29 17.59 6.50
C GLY A 123 -2.21 18.27 7.52
N GLY A 124 -1.81 18.31 8.81
CA GLY A 124 -2.59 18.91 9.89
C GLY A 124 -3.75 18.07 10.42
N ARG A 125 -3.96 16.85 9.89
CA ARG A 125 -4.98 15.91 10.38
C ARG A 125 -4.32 14.75 11.11
N VAL A 126 -4.79 14.46 12.32
CA VAL A 126 -4.36 13.29 13.10
C VAL A 126 -4.70 12.00 12.34
N LEU A 127 -3.73 11.11 12.24
CA LEU A 127 -3.87 9.81 11.60
C LEU A 127 -4.69 8.88 12.48
N THR A 128 -5.72 8.27 11.88
CA THR A 128 -6.50 7.24 12.54
C THR A 128 -5.71 5.92 12.63
N MET A 129 -6.12 5.03 13.52
CA MET A 129 -5.47 3.72 13.66
C MET A 129 -5.50 2.88 12.37
N SER A 130 -6.62 2.91 11.64
CA SER A 130 -6.73 2.18 10.37
C SER A 130 -5.83 2.75 9.26
N GLU A 131 -5.50 4.04 9.32
CA GLU A 131 -4.55 4.68 8.40
C GLU A 131 -3.11 4.34 8.78
N LYS A 132 -2.79 4.36 10.08
CA LYS A 132 -1.50 3.90 10.61
C LYS A 132 -1.23 2.45 10.20
N GLU A 133 -2.20 1.55 10.35
CA GLU A 133 -2.12 0.17 9.89
C GLU A 133 -1.85 0.07 8.38
N ARG A 134 -2.56 0.87 7.58
CA ARG A 134 -2.36 0.90 6.13
C ARG A 134 -0.95 1.37 5.75
N ILE A 135 -0.41 2.39 6.44
CA ILE A 135 0.96 2.86 6.23
C ILE A 135 1.96 1.74 6.54
N ILE A 136 1.78 1.03 7.65
CA ILE A 136 2.66 -0.09 8.04
C ILE A 136 2.65 -1.20 6.99
N GLN A 137 1.50 -1.50 6.38
CA GLN A 137 1.41 -2.49 5.31
C GLN A 137 2.13 -2.03 4.03
N LEU A 138 2.15 -0.72 3.77
CA LEU A 138 2.82 -0.15 2.59
C LEU A 138 4.34 -0.06 2.75
N ILE A 139 4.87 0.12 3.96
CA ILE A 139 6.31 0.30 4.18
C ILE A 139 7.16 -0.82 3.60
N PRO A 140 6.92 -2.13 3.90
CA PRO A 140 7.70 -3.23 3.31
C PRO A 140 7.69 -3.20 1.78
N ILE A 141 6.54 -2.83 1.18
CA ILE A 141 6.37 -2.71 -0.26
C ILE A 141 7.27 -1.60 -0.84
N LEU A 142 7.49 -0.52 -0.09
CA LEU A 142 8.29 0.63 -0.53
C LEU A 142 9.80 0.40 -0.37
N ILE A 143 10.22 -0.39 0.62
CA ILE A 143 11.64 -0.59 0.96
C ILE A 143 12.27 -1.85 0.36
N ASN A 144 11.50 -2.65 -0.40
CA ASN A 144 11.93 -3.94 -0.97
C ASN A 144 12.47 -4.93 0.07
N GLU A 145 11.90 -4.93 1.27
CA GLU A 145 12.10 -5.98 2.29
C GLU A 145 10.94 -6.97 2.32
#